data_AF-A0A7X9MS40-F1
#
_entry.id   AF-A0A7X9MS40-F1
#
_cell.length_a   1.000
_cell.length_b   1.000
_cell.length_c   1.000
_cell.angle_alpha   90.00
_cell.angle_beta   90.00
_cell.angle_gamma   90.00
#
_symmetry.space_group_name_H-M   'P 1'
#
loop_
_entity.id
_entity.type
_entity.pdbx_description
1 polymer ?
#
loop_
_entity_poly.entity_id
_entity_poly.type
_entity_poly.pdbx_seq_one_letter_code
_entity_poly.pdbx_strand_id
1 'polypeptide(L)'
;MIKESFHTVLIKHLDLMQNKDIIPFLQTISEQEDISVIMPNGRLISGYKDVAEFNKDWFADIDWSLSYQIIKEECTDEMGYAVVEIEYKDVDQNGNPYNKIYYLTLIFKKNNEKWLLVHDQNTFT
;
A
#
# COMPACT_ATOMS: atom_id res chain seq x y z
N MET A 1 -19.31 1.35 -18.48
CA MET A 1 -18.22 1.54 -17.50
C MET A 1 -16.91 1.45 -18.24
N ILE A 2 -16.02 2.43 -18.06
CA ILE A 2 -14.64 2.36 -18.55
C ILE A 2 -13.88 1.45 -17.58
N LYS A 3 -13.20 0.42 -18.09
CA LYS A 3 -12.36 -0.47 -17.27
C LYS A 3 -11.04 0.26 -16.98
N GLU A 4 -10.67 0.40 -15.71
CA GLU A 4 -9.38 1.00 -15.33
C GLU A 4 -8.23 0.02 -15.58
N SER A 5 -7.09 0.51 -16.07
CA SER A 5 -5.87 -0.29 -16.22
C SER A 5 -5.24 -0.58 -14.86
N PHE A 6 -4.41 -1.62 -14.76
CA PHE A 6 -3.63 -1.90 -13.55
C PHE A 6 -2.82 -0.68 -13.11
N HIS A 7 -2.07 -0.09 -14.04
CA HIS A 7 -1.24 1.10 -13.79
C HIS A 7 -2.04 2.27 -13.19
N THR A 8 -3.23 2.55 -13.72
CA THR A 8 -4.11 3.61 -13.18
C THR A 8 -4.54 3.30 -11.75
N VAL A 9 -4.87 2.04 -11.44
CA VAL A 9 -5.26 1.65 -10.08
C VAL A 9 -4.08 1.67 -9.12
N LEU A 10 -2.88 1.27 -9.57
CA LEU A 10 -1.65 1.34 -8.79
C LEU A 10 -1.33 2.79 -8.40
N ILE A 11 -1.31 3.72 -9.36
CA ILE A 11 -1.08 5.15 -9.09
C ILE A 11 -2.12 5.67 -8.10
N LYS A 12 -3.41 5.37 -8.34
CA LYS A 12 -4.48 5.77 -7.44
C LYS A 12 -4.25 5.25 -6.02
N HIS A 13 -3.88 3.98 -5.86
CA HIS A 13 -3.60 3.40 -4.54
C HIS A 13 -2.45 4.15 -3.83
N LEU A 14 -1.35 4.39 -4.54
CA LEU A 14 -0.17 5.08 -4.00
C LEU A 14 -0.44 6.56 -3.68
N ASP A 15 -1.22 7.26 -4.51
CA ASP A 15 -1.63 8.64 -4.26
C ASP A 15 -2.53 8.75 -3.03
N LEU A 16 -3.48 7.82 -2.85
CA LEU A 16 -4.33 7.79 -1.68
C LEU A 16 -3.52 7.52 -0.40
N MET A 17 -2.49 6.67 -0.51
CA MET A 17 -1.54 6.41 0.58
C MET A 17 -0.72 7.66 0.91
N GLN A 18 -0.13 8.33 -0.10
CA GLN A 18 0.65 9.55 0.08
C GLN A 18 -0.16 10.70 0.69
N ASN A 19 -1.43 10.85 0.30
CA ASN A 19 -2.32 11.92 0.76
C ASN A 19 -3.07 11.59 2.06
N LYS A 20 -2.88 10.38 2.63
CA LYS A 20 -3.61 9.89 3.81
C LYS A 20 -5.14 9.85 3.61
N ASP A 21 -5.60 9.54 2.39
CA ASP A 21 -7.02 9.45 2.07
C ASP A 21 -7.60 8.07 2.39
N ILE A 22 -7.83 7.80 3.68
CA ILE A 22 -8.16 6.46 4.20
C ILE A 22 -9.41 5.82 3.58
N ILE A 23 -10.51 6.57 3.44
CA ILE A 23 -11.80 6.01 2.97
C ILE A 23 -11.69 5.45 1.54
N PRO A 24 -11.24 6.22 0.54
CA PRO A 24 -11.01 5.66 -0.80
C PRO A 24 -9.84 4.67 -0.84
N PHE A 25 -8.81 4.81 0.03
CA PHE A 25 -7.71 3.84 0.10
C PHE A 25 -8.22 2.43 0.42
N LEU A 26 -9.07 2.28 1.45
CA LEU A 26 -9.63 0.97 1.82
C LEU A 26 -10.43 0.32 0.68
N GLN A 27 -11.05 1.11 -0.20
CA GLN A 27 -11.78 0.59 -1.37
C GLN A 27 -10.87 -0.02 -2.45
N THR A 28 -9.56 0.18 -2.36
CA THR A 28 -8.56 -0.44 -3.24
C THR A 28 -8.08 -1.79 -2.71
N ILE A 29 -8.45 -2.17 -1.48
CA ILE A 29 -8.06 -3.42 -0.85
C ILE A 29 -9.15 -4.47 -1.05
N SER A 30 -8.74 -5.72 -1.28
CA SER A 30 -9.70 -6.82 -1.39
C SER A 30 -10.32 -7.16 -0.03
N GLU A 31 -11.65 -7.11 0.05
CA GLU A 31 -12.42 -7.59 1.20
C GLU A 31 -12.68 -9.10 1.17
N GLN A 32 -12.68 -9.69 -0.05
CA GLN A 32 -13.09 -11.07 -0.29
C GLN A 32 -11.91 -12.05 -0.39
N GLU A 33 -10.74 -11.54 -0.75
CA GLU A 33 -9.51 -12.34 -0.82
C GLU A 33 -8.73 -12.17 0.49
N ASP A 34 -7.86 -13.13 0.80
CA ASP A 34 -6.97 -13.04 1.96
C ASP A 34 -5.85 -12.02 1.70
N ILE A 35 -6.14 -10.76 1.97
CA ILE A 35 -5.15 -9.68 1.98
C ILE A 35 -4.12 -9.93 3.10
N SER A 36 -2.85 -9.76 2.77
CA SER A 36 -1.76 -9.82 3.73
C SER A 36 -0.82 -8.62 3.62
N VAL A 37 -0.30 -8.18 4.76
CA VAL A 37 0.73 -7.16 4.89
C VAL A 37 1.90 -7.77 5.66
N ILE A 38 3.11 -7.70 5.10
CA ILE A 38 4.34 -8.05 5.81
C ILE A 38 5.10 -6.76 6.15
N MET A 39 5.24 -6.51 7.44
CA MET A 39 5.99 -5.37 7.97
C MET A 39 7.51 -5.59 7.84
N PRO A 40 8.33 -4.54 7.88
CA PRO A 40 9.79 -4.67 7.78
C PRO A 40 10.45 -5.57 8.84
N ASN A 41 9.78 -5.76 9.99
CA ASN A 41 10.24 -6.65 11.05
C ASN A 41 9.76 -8.11 10.91
N GLY A 42 9.14 -8.46 9.77
CA GLY A 42 8.58 -9.78 9.50
C GLY A 42 7.23 -10.06 10.15
N ARG A 43 6.61 -9.09 10.84
CA ARG A 43 5.24 -9.25 11.34
C ARG A 43 4.27 -9.36 10.16
N LEU A 44 3.54 -10.47 10.11
CA LEU A 44 2.43 -10.69 9.20
C LEU A 44 1.12 -10.16 9.82
N ILE A 45 0.38 -9.37 9.04
CA ILE A 45 -1.00 -8.97 9.31
C ILE A 45 -1.83 -9.55 8.17
N SER A 46 -2.92 -10.27 8.46
CA SER A 46 -3.73 -10.94 7.43
C SER A 46 -5.20 -10.76 7.71
N GLY A 47 -5.99 -10.71 6.64
CA GLY A 47 -7.41 -10.46 6.66
C GLY A 47 -7.75 -8.96 6.61
N TYR A 48 -8.81 -8.65 5.86
CA TYR A 48 -9.21 -7.27 5.58
C TYR A 48 -9.43 -6.43 6.84
N LYS A 49 -10.06 -6.99 7.87
CA LYS A 49 -10.36 -6.26 9.11
C LYS A 49 -9.08 -5.74 9.78
N ASP A 50 -8.08 -6.60 9.93
CA ASP A 50 -6.86 -6.28 10.65
C ASP A 50 -5.96 -5.37 9.82
N VAL A 51 -5.92 -5.57 8.49
CA VAL A 51 -5.22 -4.68 7.55
C VAL A 51 -5.88 -3.29 7.51
N ALA A 52 -7.21 -3.23 7.51
CA ALA A 52 -7.94 -1.97 7.53
C ALA A 52 -7.72 -1.21 8.83
N GLU A 53 -7.74 -1.90 9.98
CA GLU A 53 -7.46 -1.27 11.27
C GLU A 53 -6.03 -0.76 11.36
N PHE A 54 -5.05 -1.58 10.95
CA PHE A 54 -3.65 -1.18 10.88
C PHE A 54 -3.45 0.09 10.02
N ASN A 55 -4.09 0.16 8.85
CA ASN A 55 -3.98 1.34 7.99
C ASN A 55 -4.72 2.56 8.55
N LYS A 56 -5.85 2.40 9.26
CA LYS A 56 -6.51 3.53 9.93
C LYS A 56 -5.62 4.13 11.00
N ASP A 57 -5.01 3.29 11.83
CA ASP A 57 -4.10 3.73 12.89
C ASP A 57 -2.89 4.46 12.30
N TRP A 58 -2.31 3.89 11.25
CA TRP A 58 -1.19 4.52 10.54
C TRP A 58 -1.59 5.85 9.88
N PHE A 59 -2.72 5.93 9.18
CA PHE A 59 -3.19 7.16 8.52
C PHE A 59 -3.62 8.26 9.50
N ALA A 60 -3.98 7.90 10.74
CA ALA A 60 -4.37 8.87 11.77
C ALA A 60 -3.17 9.64 12.34
N ASP A 61 -1.96 9.12 12.16
CA ASP A 61 -0.73 9.81 12.52
C ASP A 61 -0.45 10.97 11.55
N ILE A 62 -0.31 12.17 12.12
CA ILE A 62 -0.16 13.41 11.36
C ILE A 62 1.30 13.72 11.02
N ASP A 63 2.24 13.12 11.73
CA ASP A 63 3.64 13.54 11.69
C ASP A 63 4.39 12.98 10.48
N TRP A 64 3.94 11.81 9.99
CA TRP A 64 4.62 11.20 8.86
C TRP A 64 4.24 11.81 7.52
N SER A 65 5.17 11.70 6.58
CA SER A 65 4.96 11.92 5.16
C SER A 65 5.70 10.84 4.38
N LEU A 66 5.18 10.51 3.20
CA LEU A 66 5.87 9.62 2.28
C LEU A 66 5.85 10.19 0.88
N SER A 67 6.88 9.86 0.11
CA SER A 67 6.88 9.95 -1.34
C SER A 67 7.26 8.59 -1.91
N TYR A 68 6.81 8.32 -3.13
CA TYR A 68 7.03 7.03 -3.76
C TYR A 68 7.63 7.18 -5.16
N GLN A 69 8.39 6.17 -5.58
CA GLN A 69 8.83 5.99 -6.95
C GLN A 69 8.55 4.54 -7.39
N ILE A 70 7.80 4.37 -8.49
CA ILE A 70 7.59 3.05 -9.08
C ILE A 70 8.89 2.61 -9.75
N ILE A 71 9.47 1.51 -9.25
CA ILE A 71 10.73 0.94 -9.76
C ILE A 71 10.43 -0.07 -10.89
N LYS A 72 9.41 -0.89 -10.67
CA LYS A 72 8.96 -1.91 -11.63
C LYS A 72 7.48 -2.15 -11.47
N GLU A 73 6.79 -2.37 -12.58
CA GLU A 73 5.45 -2.92 -12.61
C GLU A 73 5.32 -3.93 -13.74
N GLU A 74 4.57 -5.00 -13.53
CA GLU A 74 4.15 -5.94 -14.58
C GLU A 74 2.72 -6.41 -14.28
N CYS A 75 1.96 -6.70 -15.33
CA CYS A 75 0.63 -7.27 -15.19
C CYS A 75 0.33 -8.31 -16.26
N THR A 76 -0.60 -9.18 -15.91
CA THR A 76 -1.31 -10.13 -16.76
C THR A 76 -2.78 -9.73 -16.79
N ASP A 77 -3.64 -10.55 -17.39
CA ASP A 77 -5.09 -10.30 -17.36
C ASP A 77 -5.71 -10.45 -15.96
N GLU A 78 -5.05 -11.17 -15.04
CA GLU A 78 -5.62 -11.56 -13.75
C GLU A 78 -4.87 -10.99 -12.54
N MET A 79 -3.56 -10.74 -12.68
CA MET A 79 -2.70 -10.27 -11.60
C MET A 79 -1.71 -9.21 -12.08
N GLY A 80 -1.44 -8.24 -11.22
CA GLY A 80 -0.39 -7.24 -11.42
C GLY A 80 0.45 -7.12 -10.15
N TYR A 81 1.74 -6.83 -10.31
CA TYR A 81 2.60 -6.51 -9.19
C TYR A 81 3.41 -5.24 -9.47
N ALA A 82 3.82 -4.59 -8.39
CA ALA A 82 4.72 -3.46 -8.44
C ALA A 82 5.78 -3.57 -7.35
N VAL A 83 6.99 -3.10 -7.66
CA VAL A 83 8.02 -2.76 -6.68
C VAL A 83 8.14 -1.25 -6.67
N VAL A 84 8.00 -0.68 -5.49
CA VAL A 84 7.96 0.76 -5.25
C VAL A 84 9.03 1.09 -4.22
N GLU A 85 9.83 2.12 -4.48
CA GLU A 85 10.70 2.70 -3.46
C GLU A 85 9.91 3.76 -2.69
N ILE A 86 9.94 3.68 -1.36
CA ILE A 86 9.30 4.63 -0.47
C ILE A 86 10.38 5.43 0.26
N GLU A 87 10.29 6.75 0.19
CA GLU A 87 10.98 7.65 1.12
C GLU A 87 9.97 8.08 2.18
N TYR A 88 10.18 7.63 3.42
CA TYR A 88 9.29 7.85 4.55
C TYR A 88 9.97 8.74 5.59
N LYS A 89 9.31 9.83 5.96
CA LYS A 89 9.78 10.81 6.94
C LYS A 89 8.76 10.92 8.06
N ASP A 90 9.21 10.91 9.29
CA ASP A 90 8.35 11.00 10.47
C ASP A 90 9.16 11.49 11.68
N VAL A 91 8.53 11.68 12.84
CA VAL A 91 9.19 12.07 14.09
C VAL A 91 9.05 10.97 15.13
N ASP A 92 10.13 10.71 15.88
CA ASP A 92 10.06 9.76 16.98
C ASP A 92 9.31 10.35 18.19
N GLN A 93 9.10 9.53 19.22
CA GLN A 93 8.42 9.95 20.45
C GLN A 93 9.11 11.10 21.21
N ASN A 94 10.37 11.39 20.92
CA ASN A 94 11.13 12.50 21.49
C ASN A 94 11.14 13.73 20.56
N GLY A 95 10.45 13.68 19.42
CA GLY A 95 10.40 14.73 18.40
C GLY A 95 11.62 14.75 17.48
N ASN A 96 12.48 13.72 17.49
CA ASN A 96 13.60 13.67 16.56
C ASN A 96 13.12 13.18 15.18
N PRO A 97 13.50 13.85 14.09
CA PRO A 97 13.15 13.39 12.76
C PRO A 97 13.84 12.06 12.46
N TYR A 98 13.12 11.13 11.85
CA TYR A 98 13.69 9.93 11.25
C TYR A 98 13.25 9.79 9.79
N ASN A 99 14.19 9.35 8.96
CA ASN A 99 13.98 9.08 7.54
C ASN A 99 14.30 7.61 7.26
N LYS A 100 13.46 6.95 6.47
CA LYS A 100 13.65 5.59 6.01
C LYS A 100 13.43 5.52 4.51
N ILE A 101 14.33 4.81 3.84
CA ILE A 101 14.11 4.35 2.47
C ILE A 101 13.86 2.84 2.54
N TYR A 102 12.85 2.36 1.84
CA TYR A 102 12.52 0.95 1.80
C TYR A 102 11.81 0.57 0.51
N TYR A 103 11.82 -0.72 0.19
CA TYR A 103 11.03 -1.26 -0.92
C TYR A 103 9.68 -1.77 -0.43
N LEU A 104 8.63 -1.36 -1.13
CA LEU A 104 7.27 -1.83 -0.99
C LEU A 104 6.92 -2.70 -2.21
N THR A 105 6.54 -3.95 -1.98
CA THR A 105 6.00 -4.83 -3.01
C THR A 105 4.48 -4.87 -2.87
N LEU A 106 3.76 -4.56 -3.94
CA LEU A 106 2.30 -4.63 -3.99
C LEU A 106 1.87 -5.67 -5.01
N ILE A 107 0.89 -6.50 -4.65
CA ILE A 107 0.25 -7.44 -5.58
C ILE A 107 -1.24 -7.14 -5.61
N PHE A 108 -1.75 -6.97 -6.82
CA PHE A 108 -3.17 -6.77 -7.10
C PHE A 108 -3.71 -7.95 -7.89
N LYS A 109 -4.94 -8.34 -7.56
CA LYS A 109 -5.72 -9.32 -8.31
C LYS A 109 -6.92 -8.63 -8.95
N LYS A 110 -7.27 -9.03 -10.17
CA LYS A 110 -8.43 -8.52 -10.89
C LYS A 110 -9.67 -9.35 -10.55
N ASN A 111 -10.61 -8.74 -9.84
CA ASN A 111 -11.89 -9.35 -9.47
C ASN A 111 -13.04 -8.56 -10.11
N ASN A 112 -13.85 -9.21 -10.97
CA ASN A 112 -14.98 -8.59 -11.68
C ASN A 112 -14.61 -7.24 -12.35
N GLU A 113 -13.48 -7.21 -13.07
CA GLU A 113 -12.93 -6.01 -13.74
C GLU A 113 -12.38 -4.92 -12.83
N LYS A 114 -12.31 -5.15 -11.52
CA LYS A 114 -11.70 -4.25 -10.55
C LYS A 114 -10.38 -4.83 -10.05
N TRP A 115 -9.30 -4.05 -10.12
CA TRP A 115 -8.04 -4.39 -9.48
C TRP A 115 -8.13 -4.10 -7.98
N LEU A 116 -7.78 -5.09 -7.16
CA LEU A 116 -7.81 -5.00 -5.70
C LEU A 116 -6.49 -5.52 -5.13
N LEU A 117 -5.94 -4.81 -4.15
CA LEU A 117 -4.75 -5.22 -3.43
C LEU A 117 -5.03 -6.53 -2.68
N VAL A 118 -4.11 -7.48 -2.81
CA VAL A 118 -4.14 -8.78 -2.13
C VAL A 118 -2.85 -9.07 -1.35
N HIS A 119 -1.77 -8.33 -1.60
CA HIS A 119 -0.55 -8.44 -0.80
C HIS A 119 0.25 -7.14 -0.80
N ASP A 120 0.83 -6.82 0.37
CA ASP A 120 1.76 -5.73 0.63
C ASP A 120 2.94 -6.30 1.42
N GLN A 121 4.17 -5.99 1.00
CA GLN A 121 5.36 -6.31 1.77
C GLN A 121 6.36 -5.16 1.78
N ASN A 122 6.81 -4.80 2.97
CA ASN A 122 7.79 -3.76 3.22
C ASN A 122 9.15 -4.39 3.54
N THR A 123 10.22 -3.92 2.89
CA THR A 123 11.59 -4.43 3.05
C THR A 123 12.55 -3.25 3.20
N PHE A 124 13.15 -3.09 4.39
CA PHE A 124 14.18 -2.07 4.63
C PHE A 124 15.42 -2.31 3.76
N THR A 125 16.03 -1.22 3.30
CA THR A 125 17.31 -1.22 2.58
C THR A 125 18.50 -1.01 3.51
#